data_AF-A0A3R9V6S0-F1
#
_entry.id   AF-A0A3R9V6S0-F1
#
_cell.length_a   1.000
_cell.length_b   1.000
_cell.length_c   1.000
_cell.angle_alpha   90.00
_cell.angle_beta   90.00
_cell.angle_gamma   90.00
#
_symmetry.space_group_name_H-M   'P 1'
#
loop_
_entity.id
_entity.type
_entity.pdbx_description
1 polymer ?
#
loop_
_entity_poly.entity_id
_entity_poly.type
_entity_poly.pdbx_seq_one_letter_code
_entity_poly.pdbx_strand_id
1 'polypeptide(L)'
;KQADGGRMPVLVSSAVKQGGSGEPLLIRTTVFDARDRRAYEEELLRGRKTAEEARRRAEADRARLQDALAVLQQSLLPATLPPVPGMETAAHYHTASPDRLGGDFYDVFPVDGKRFAFFLGDVCGKGPQAAAVTSLIRYTLRAAALHDPDPVSALSTLNKVLHERYSDNGDPRYCTAVFGTLEPDPVTGEVAVRLASGGHPPALVLRAEH
;
A
#
# COMPACT_ATOMS: atom_id res chain seq x y z
N LYS A 1 30.52 -43.42 30.22
CA LYS A 1 31.39 -43.38 29.02
C LYS A 1 31.01 -44.57 28.16
N GLN A 2 30.87 -44.38 26.86
CA GLN A 2 30.68 -45.47 25.92
C GLN A 2 31.98 -46.29 25.79
N ALA A 3 31.88 -47.50 25.25
CA ALA A 3 33.01 -48.42 25.11
C ALA A 3 34.16 -47.88 24.22
N ASP A 4 33.86 -46.88 23.38
CA ASP A 4 34.80 -46.16 22.52
C ASP A 4 35.41 -44.89 23.18
N GLY A 5 35.06 -44.60 24.44
CA GLY A 5 35.50 -43.40 25.15
C GLY A 5 34.57 -42.18 25.02
N GLY A 6 33.51 -42.27 24.21
CA GLY A 6 32.52 -41.20 23.99
C GLY A 6 31.69 -40.86 25.23
N ARG A 7 31.26 -39.59 25.35
CA ARG A 7 30.31 -39.14 26.37
C ARG A 7 28.88 -39.29 25.84
N MET A 8 28.02 -39.97 26.60
CA MET A 8 26.62 -40.20 26.26
C MET A 8 25.70 -39.33 27.12
N PRO A 9 24.75 -38.60 26.52
CA PRO A 9 23.73 -37.92 27.29
C PRO A 9 22.81 -38.95 27.96
N VAL A 10 22.64 -38.81 29.28
CA VAL A 10 21.80 -39.70 30.08
C VAL A 10 20.90 -38.90 31.00
N LEU A 11 19.73 -39.44 31.27
CA LEU A 11 18.83 -38.96 32.31
C LEU A 11 19.01 -39.86 33.53
N VAL A 12 19.36 -39.26 34.66
CA VAL A 12 19.61 -39.97 35.92
C VAL A 12 18.51 -39.60 36.90
N SER A 13 17.80 -40.60 37.41
CA SER A 13 16.85 -40.43 38.50
C SER A 13 17.29 -41.30 39.67
N SER A 14 17.39 -40.69 40.84
CA SER A 14 17.78 -41.37 42.08
C SER A 14 16.65 -41.25 43.09
N ALA A 15 16.18 -42.38 43.59
CA ALA A 15 15.20 -42.45 44.66
C ALA A 15 15.82 -43.12 45.87
N VAL A 16 15.68 -42.50 47.04
CA VAL A 16 16.17 -43.05 48.31
C VAL A 16 15.02 -43.81 48.97
N LYS A 17 15.24 -45.08 49.28
CA LYS A 17 14.35 -45.88 50.10
C LYS A 17 14.77 -45.72 51.56
N GLN A 18 13.88 -45.18 52.37
CA GLN A 18 14.08 -45.02 53.81
C GLN A 18 13.40 -46.14 54.59
N GLY A 19 13.96 -46.47 55.75
CA GLY A 19 13.39 -47.44 56.70
C GLY A 19 12.31 -46.85 57.58
N GLY A 20 11.75 -47.66 58.47
CA GLY A 20 10.63 -47.27 59.35
C GLY A 20 10.93 -46.13 60.32
N SER A 21 12.21 -45.87 60.60
CA SER A 21 12.70 -44.75 61.42
C SER A 21 13.34 -43.62 60.60
N GLY A 22 13.20 -43.62 59.27
CA GLY A 22 13.69 -42.55 58.38
C GLY A 22 15.16 -42.68 57.95
N GLU A 23 15.87 -43.70 58.41
CA GLU A 23 17.25 -43.96 57.98
C GLU A 23 17.30 -44.37 56.50
N PRO A 24 18.27 -43.86 55.72
CA PRO A 24 18.43 -44.25 54.33
C PRO A 24 18.93 -45.69 54.24
N LEU A 25 18.11 -46.59 53.69
CA LEU A 25 18.43 -48.00 53.54
C LEU A 25 19.05 -48.33 52.18
N LEU A 26 18.60 -47.65 51.12
CA LEU A 26 19.04 -47.92 49.75
C LEU A 26 18.87 -46.67 48.88
N ILE A 27 19.85 -46.41 48.01
CA ILE A 27 19.68 -45.47 46.90
C ILE A 27 19.51 -46.28 45.63
N ARG A 28 18.36 -46.16 44.97
CA ARG A 28 18.14 -46.75 43.65
C ARG A 28 18.35 -45.66 42.60
N THR A 29 19.40 -45.82 41.79
CA THR A 29 19.70 -44.93 40.67
C THR A 29 19.37 -45.63 39.36
N THR A 30 18.49 -45.02 38.56
CA THR A 30 18.16 -45.49 37.20
C THR A 30 18.75 -44.51 36.19
N VAL A 31 19.43 -45.05 35.18
CA VAL A 31 20.08 -44.27 34.11
C VAL A 31 19.41 -44.64 32.79
N PHE A 32 18.85 -43.66 32.10
CA PHE A 32 18.23 -43.82 30.79
C PHE A 32 19.09 -43.17 29.70
N ASP A 33 19.20 -43.81 28.55
CA ASP A 33 19.76 -43.19 27.35
C ASP A 33 18.86 -42.01 26.95
N ALA A 34 19.45 -40.83 26.77
CA ALA A 34 18.75 -39.61 26.42
C ALA A 34 19.16 -39.08 25.03
N ARG A 35 19.83 -39.88 24.19
CA ARG A 35 20.26 -39.47 22.84
C ARG A 35 19.08 -39.04 21.97
N ASP A 36 18.06 -39.87 21.86
CA ASP A 36 16.88 -39.58 21.02
C ASP A 36 16.12 -38.35 21.51
N ARG A 37 15.97 -38.22 22.84
CA ARG A 37 15.34 -37.05 23.45
C ARG A 37 16.14 -35.77 23.16
N ARG A 38 17.46 -35.77 23.36
CA ARG A 38 18.29 -34.59 23.07
C ARG A 38 18.30 -34.25 21.58
N ALA A 39 18.39 -35.25 20.71
CA ALA A 39 18.34 -35.04 19.27
C ALA A 39 17.02 -34.38 18.86
N TYR A 40 15.90 -34.85 19.40
CA TYR A 40 14.58 -34.27 19.17
C TYR A 40 14.45 -32.83 19.71
N GLU A 41 14.95 -32.56 20.92
CA GLU A 41 14.95 -31.21 21.50
C GLU A 41 15.81 -30.23 20.66
N GLU A 42 16.98 -30.67 20.18
CA GLU A 42 17.82 -29.87 19.29
C GLU A 42 17.15 -29.61 17.94
N GLU A 43 16.49 -30.61 17.36
CA GLU A 43 15.75 -30.47 16.11
C GLU A 43 14.59 -29.48 16.25
N LEU A 44 13.84 -29.56 17.36
CA LEU A 44 12.77 -28.63 17.67
C LEU A 44 13.29 -27.20 17.86
N LEU A 45 14.42 -27.02 18.56
CA LEU A 45 15.06 -25.72 18.72
C LEU A 45 15.54 -25.15 17.39
N ARG A 46 16.15 -25.97 16.52
CA ARG A 46 16.55 -25.56 15.17
C ARG A 46 15.33 -25.14 14.34
N GLY A 47 14.27 -25.95 14.34
CA GLY A 47 13.03 -25.64 13.62
C GLY A 47 12.35 -24.36 14.11
N ARG A 48 12.34 -24.11 15.43
CA ARG A 48 11.83 -22.87 15.98
C ARG A 48 12.67 -21.67 15.55
N LYS A 49 14.00 -21.78 15.60
CA LYS A 49 14.91 -20.70 15.22
C LYS A 49 14.78 -20.35 13.74
N THR A 50 14.73 -21.34 12.85
CA THR A 50 14.52 -21.11 11.42
C THR A 50 13.17 -20.47 11.13
N ALA A 51 12.11 -20.90 11.83
CA ALA A 51 10.78 -20.28 11.71
C ALA A 51 10.78 -18.82 12.19
N GLU A 52 11.48 -18.50 13.29
CA GLU A 52 11.60 -17.14 13.79
C GLU A 52 12.40 -16.25 12.83
N GLU A 53 13.51 -16.74 12.29
CA GLU A 53 14.30 -16.03 11.28
C GLU A 53 13.49 -15.78 10.00
N ALA A 54 12.73 -16.78 9.53
CA ALA A 54 11.86 -16.64 8.37
C ALA A 54 10.76 -15.59 8.60
N ARG A 55 10.14 -15.56 9.80
CA ARG A 55 9.15 -14.55 10.18
C ARG A 55 9.75 -13.15 10.21
N ARG A 56 10.91 -12.96 10.85
CA ARG A 56 11.59 -11.65 10.90
C ARG A 56 11.95 -11.14 9.50
N ARG A 57 12.41 -12.02 8.60
CA ARG A 57 12.67 -11.66 7.20
C ARG A 57 11.39 -11.22 6.49
N ALA A 58 10.31 -12.00 6.61
CA ALA A 58 9.03 -11.65 6.01
C ALA A 58 8.46 -10.32 6.53
N GLU A 59 8.60 -10.04 7.83
CA GLU A 59 8.19 -8.77 8.44
C GLU A 59 9.02 -7.60 7.91
N ALA A 60 10.34 -7.75 7.82
CA ALA A 60 11.23 -6.72 7.26
C ALA A 60 10.95 -6.46 5.77
N ASP A 61 10.68 -7.50 4.98
CA ASP A 61 10.32 -7.36 3.57
C ASP A 61 8.97 -6.67 3.42
N ARG A 62 7.99 -7.03 4.26
CA ARG A 62 6.68 -6.38 4.27
C ARG A 62 6.78 -4.90 4.61
N ALA A 63 7.57 -4.53 5.63
CA ALA A 63 7.80 -3.13 6.00
C ALA A 63 8.42 -2.34 4.84
N ARG A 64 9.46 -2.90 4.19
CA ARG A 64 10.10 -2.27 3.03
C ARG A 64 9.14 -2.07 1.85
N LEU A 65 8.28 -3.05 1.58
CA LEU A 65 7.25 -2.92 0.53
C LEU A 65 6.23 -1.84 0.89
N GLN A 66 5.81 -1.76 2.15
CA GLN A 66 4.88 -0.73 2.62
C GLN A 66 5.47 0.68 2.46
N ASP A 67 6.73 0.88 2.84
CA ASP A 67 7.41 2.17 2.65
C ASP A 67 7.48 2.57 1.17
N ALA A 68 7.82 1.63 0.28
CA ALA A 68 7.87 1.88 -1.15
C ALA A 68 6.49 2.25 -1.74
N LEU A 69 5.43 1.57 -1.31
CA LEU A 69 4.06 1.90 -1.73
C LEU A 69 3.63 3.27 -1.19
N ALA A 70 3.97 3.62 0.05
CA ALA A 70 3.65 4.93 0.61
C ALA A 70 4.32 6.06 -0.19
N VAL A 71 5.59 5.92 -0.55
CA VAL A 71 6.31 6.90 -1.38
C VAL A 71 5.68 7.03 -2.77
N LEU A 72 5.34 5.90 -3.41
CA LEU A 72 4.64 5.93 -4.69
C LEU A 72 3.31 6.67 -4.57
N GLN A 73 2.49 6.37 -3.57
CA GLN A 73 1.21 7.04 -3.36
C GLN A 73 1.36 8.55 -3.18
N GLN A 74 2.34 9.00 -2.38
CA GLN A 74 2.62 10.42 -2.16
C GLN A 74 3.02 11.15 -3.45
N SER A 75 3.66 10.45 -4.39
CA SER A 75 4.03 11.04 -5.68
C SER A 75 2.86 11.14 -6.68
N LEU A 76 1.81 10.33 -6.50
CA LEU A 76 0.67 10.27 -7.41
C LEU A 76 -0.38 11.33 -7.14
N LEU A 77 -0.52 11.78 -5.90
CA LEU A 77 -1.49 12.78 -5.48
C LEU A 77 -0.77 14.09 -5.12
N PRO A 78 -1.38 15.26 -5.33
CA PRO A 78 -0.82 16.51 -4.83
C PRO A 78 -0.80 16.49 -3.30
N ALA A 79 0.33 16.89 -2.70
CA ALA A 79 0.45 17.02 -1.24
C ALA A 79 -0.42 18.15 -0.68
N THR A 80 -0.58 19.22 -1.47
CA THR A 80 -1.41 20.39 -1.18
C THR A 80 -2.05 20.88 -2.46
N LEU A 81 -3.28 21.37 -2.38
CA LEU A 81 -3.92 22.06 -3.50
C LEU A 81 -3.44 23.53 -3.55
N PRO A 82 -3.20 24.10 -4.74
CA PRO A 82 -2.85 25.51 -4.86
C PRO A 82 -4.05 26.39 -4.48
N PRO A 83 -3.81 27.59 -3.92
CA PRO A 83 -4.87 28.57 -3.75
C PRO A 83 -5.39 29.04 -5.10
N VAL A 84 -6.71 29.07 -5.26
CA VAL A 84 -7.40 29.58 -6.45
C VAL A 84 -8.12 30.87 -6.04
N PRO A 85 -7.83 32.03 -6.67
CA PRO A 85 -8.52 33.28 -6.33
C PRO A 85 -10.06 33.12 -6.38
N GLY A 86 -10.75 33.64 -5.37
CA GLY A 86 -12.22 33.53 -5.28
C GLY A 86 -12.74 32.14 -4.89
N MET A 87 -11.87 31.17 -4.58
CA MET A 87 -12.27 29.81 -4.20
C MET A 87 -11.46 29.27 -3.02
N GLU A 88 -12.13 28.47 -2.19
CA GLU A 88 -11.47 27.56 -1.25
C GLU A 88 -11.39 26.16 -1.86
N THR A 89 -10.20 25.58 -1.90
CA THR A 89 -9.96 24.24 -2.43
C THR A 89 -9.59 23.30 -1.30
N ALA A 90 -10.29 22.17 -1.20
CA ALA A 90 -10.02 21.12 -0.22
C ALA A 90 -10.09 19.75 -0.89
N ALA A 91 -9.29 18.81 -0.40
CA ALA A 91 -9.33 17.42 -0.81
C ALA A 91 -9.33 16.52 0.43
N HIS A 92 -10.13 15.46 0.36
CA HIS A 92 -10.16 14.41 1.37
C HIS A 92 -10.01 13.06 0.66
N TYR A 93 -8.87 12.40 0.87
CA TYR A 93 -8.53 11.14 0.25
C TYR A 93 -8.36 10.05 1.30
N HIS A 94 -9.11 8.95 1.17
CA HIS A 94 -9.07 7.85 2.12
C HIS A 94 -8.90 6.53 1.36
N THR A 95 -7.78 5.83 1.58
CA THR A 95 -7.58 4.49 1.03
C THR A 95 -8.25 3.43 1.89
N ALA A 96 -8.80 2.40 1.25
CA ALA A 96 -9.41 1.27 1.96
C ALA A 96 -8.39 0.41 2.73
N SER A 97 -7.09 0.52 2.41
CA SER A 97 -6.03 -0.19 3.13
C SER A 97 -4.65 0.47 2.89
N PRO A 98 -3.74 0.49 3.89
CA PRO A 98 -2.39 1.06 3.75
C PRO A 98 -1.47 0.29 2.79
N ASP A 99 -1.80 -0.96 2.49
CA ASP A 99 -1.00 -1.87 1.64
C ASP A 99 -1.45 -1.86 0.16
N ARG A 100 -2.40 -0.99 -0.21
CA ARG A 100 -2.90 -0.89 -1.59
C ARG A 100 -2.90 0.54 -2.08
N LEU A 101 -2.24 0.76 -3.21
CA LEU A 101 -2.41 1.98 -3.99
C LEU A 101 -3.85 2.03 -4.52
N GLY A 102 -4.55 3.12 -4.22
CA GLY A 102 -5.89 3.39 -4.74
C GLY A 102 -5.88 3.61 -6.26
N GLY A 103 -7.03 3.39 -6.88
CA GLY A 103 -7.28 3.76 -8.28
C GLY A 103 -7.71 5.23 -8.41
N ASP A 104 -8.24 5.80 -7.33
CA ASP A 104 -8.69 7.18 -7.22
C ASP A 104 -7.53 8.18 -7.36
N PHE A 105 -7.74 9.22 -8.16
CA PHE A 105 -6.79 10.31 -8.39
C PHE A 105 -7.49 11.65 -8.47
N TYR A 106 -6.79 12.71 -8.05
CA TYR A 106 -7.24 14.08 -8.19
C TYR A 106 -6.07 15.03 -8.34
N ASP A 107 -6.31 16.20 -8.93
CA ASP A 107 -5.34 17.28 -9.00
C ASP A 107 -6.04 18.63 -9.19
N VAL A 108 -5.40 19.70 -8.74
CA VAL A 108 -5.75 21.09 -9.06
C VAL A 108 -4.43 21.80 -9.34
N PHE A 109 -4.32 22.47 -10.48
CA PHE A 109 -3.06 23.07 -10.90
C PHE A 109 -3.26 24.32 -11.76
N PRO A 110 -2.35 25.29 -11.67
CA PRO A 110 -2.34 26.42 -12.59
C PRO A 110 -2.01 25.93 -14.00
N VAL A 111 -2.78 26.39 -14.98
CA VAL A 111 -2.51 26.17 -16.41
C VAL A 111 -1.66 27.32 -16.94
N ASP A 112 -2.03 28.54 -16.56
CA ASP A 112 -1.31 29.77 -16.88
C ASP A 112 -1.57 30.85 -15.82
N GLY A 113 -1.23 32.10 -16.10
CA GLY A 113 -1.38 33.22 -15.14
C GLY A 113 -2.82 33.62 -14.81
N LYS A 114 -3.83 33.05 -15.48
CA LYS A 114 -5.25 33.38 -15.27
C LYS A 114 -6.14 32.16 -15.06
N ARG A 115 -5.71 30.98 -15.49
CA ARG A 115 -6.54 29.78 -15.52
C ARG A 115 -5.95 28.66 -14.68
N PHE A 116 -6.84 27.91 -14.06
CA PHE A 116 -6.54 26.67 -13.36
C PHE A 116 -7.30 25.52 -14.02
N ALA A 117 -6.80 24.31 -13.81
CA ALA A 117 -7.50 23.09 -14.17
C ALA A 117 -7.57 22.15 -12.97
N PHE A 118 -8.58 21.30 -12.98
CA PHE A 118 -8.74 20.24 -12.01
C PHE A 118 -9.20 18.97 -12.69
N PHE A 119 -8.93 17.84 -12.04
CA PHE A 119 -9.55 16.58 -12.39
C PHE A 119 -9.72 15.70 -11.16
N LEU A 120 -10.66 14.77 -11.28
CA LEU A 120 -10.96 13.72 -10.32
C LEU A 120 -11.36 12.47 -11.10
N GLY A 121 -10.89 11.30 -10.68
CA GLY A 121 -11.27 10.06 -11.34
C GLY A 121 -10.85 8.83 -10.57
N ASP A 122 -11.15 7.68 -11.16
CA ASP A 122 -10.80 6.36 -10.65
C ASP A 122 -10.37 5.44 -11.79
N VAL A 123 -9.26 4.73 -11.59
CA VAL A 123 -8.69 3.74 -12.51
C VAL A 123 -9.18 2.35 -12.15
N CYS A 124 -9.56 1.55 -13.13
CA CYS A 124 -9.91 0.16 -12.87
C CYS A 124 -8.71 -0.65 -12.32
N GLY A 125 -8.93 -1.36 -11.23
CA GLY A 125 -7.90 -2.18 -10.58
C GLY A 125 -7.19 -1.43 -9.44
N LYS A 126 -6.18 -2.08 -8.85
CA LYS A 126 -5.47 -1.58 -7.65
C LYS A 126 -4.00 -1.98 -7.69
N GLY A 127 -3.18 -1.33 -6.86
CA GLY A 127 -1.77 -1.69 -6.67
C GLY A 127 -0.82 -1.06 -7.71
N PRO A 128 0.43 -1.57 -7.82
CA PRO A 128 1.50 -0.91 -8.57
C PRO A 128 1.18 -0.60 -10.04
N GLN A 129 0.42 -1.46 -10.71
CA GLN A 129 0.04 -1.22 -12.09
C GLN A 129 -1.00 -0.11 -12.23
N ALA A 130 -1.98 -0.02 -11.32
CA ALA A 130 -2.95 1.09 -11.30
C ALA A 130 -2.26 2.43 -11.01
N ALA A 131 -1.23 2.42 -10.17
CA ALA A 131 -0.38 3.59 -9.92
C ALA A 131 0.37 4.07 -11.17
N ALA A 132 0.89 3.16 -11.99
CA ALA A 132 1.51 3.51 -13.26
C ALA A 132 0.50 4.17 -14.22
N VAL A 133 -0.72 3.64 -14.31
CA VAL A 133 -1.81 4.23 -15.11
C VAL A 133 -2.20 5.61 -14.56
N THR A 134 -2.28 5.77 -13.24
CA THR A 134 -2.58 7.04 -12.57
C THR A 134 -1.55 8.11 -12.91
N SER A 135 -0.26 7.76 -12.90
CA SER A 135 0.81 8.68 -13.34
C SER A 135 0.62 9.11 -14.79
N LEU A 136 0.33 8.15 -15.68
CA LEU A 136 0.08 8.42 -17.09
C LEU A 136 -1.10 9.38 -17.27
N ILE A 137 -2.23 9.13 -16.59
CA ILE A 137 -3.42 9.99 -16.63
C ILE A 137 -3.07 11.39 -16.17
N ARG A 138 -2.45 11.53 -14.98
CA ARG A 138 -2.10 12.82 -14.39
C ARG A 138 -1.28 13.69 -15.32
N TYR A 139 -0.20 13.16 -15.88
CA TYR A 139 0.66 13.95 -16.76
C TYR A 139 0.07 14.16 -18.14
N THR A 140 -0.77 13.24 -18.64
CA THR A 140 -1.50 13.42 -19.90
C THR A 140 -2.50 14.58 -19.78
N LEU A 141 -3.30 14.60 -18.71
CA LEU A 141 -4.29 15.67 -18.48
C LEU A 141 -3.61 17.03 -18.23
N ARG A 142 -2.51 17.06 -17.45
CA ARG A 142 -1.71 18.27 -17.27
C ARG A 142 -1.16 18.80 -18.60
N ALA A 143 -0.61 17.92 -19.44
CA ALA A 143 -0.09 18.32 -20.74
C ALA A 143 -1.20 18.80 -21.69
N ALA A 144 -2.32 18.08 -21.75
CA ALA A 144 -3.46 18.46 -22.60
C ALA A 144 -4.02 19.85 -22.23
N ALA A 145 -4.11 20.14 -20.93
CA ALA A 145 -4.58 21.43 -20.41
C ALA A 145 -3.72 22.62 -20.86
N LEU A 146 -2.42 22.41 -21.11
CA LEU A 146 -1.52 23.47 -21.59
C LEU A 146 -1.77 23.84 -23.06
N HIS A 147 -2.39 22.95 -23.83
CA HIS A 147 -2.57 23.12 -25.27
C HIS A 147 -3.98 23.53 -25.65
N ASP A 148 -4.99 23.00 -24.98
CA ASP A 148 -6.39 23.27 -25.26
C ASP A 148 -7.18 23.43 -23.95
N PRO A 149 -7.87 24.59 -23.74
CA PRO A 149 -8.68 24.79 -22.56
C PRO A 149 -10.01 24.05 -22.57
N ASP A 150 -10.41 23.43 -23.68
CA ASP A 150 -11.65 22.65 -23.74
C ASP A 150 -11.53 21.35 -22.93
N PRO A 151 -12.33 21.16 -21.87
CA PRO A 151 -12.33 19.93 -21.08
C PRO A 151 -12.57 18.66 -21.92
N VAL A 152 -13.36 18.75 -22.99
CA VAL A 152 -13.65 17.61 -23.87
C VAL A 152 -12.39 17.18 -24.64
N SER A 153 -11.59 18.15 -25.10
CA SER A 153 -10.33 17.92 -25.79
C SER A 153 -9.31 17.21 -24.89
N ALA A 154 -9.21 17.63 -23.62
CA ALA A 154 -8.36 16.98 -22.63
C ALA A 154 -8.74 15.51 -22.38
N LEU A 155 -10.03 15.23 -22.19
CA LEU A 155 -10.52 13.85 -22.00
C LEU A 155 -10.38 13.00 -23.28
N SER A 156 -10.56 13.59 -24.46
CA SER A 156 -10.35 12.91 -25.74
C SER A 156 -8.89 12.51 -25.94
N THR A 157 -7.97 13.41 -25.57
CA THR A 157 -6.52 13.14 -25.57
C THR A 157 -6.20 12.00 -24.62
N LEU A 158 -6.74 12.03 -23.40
CA LEU A 158 -6.56 10.96 -22.44
C LEU A 158 -7.07 9.60 -22.97
N ASN A 159 -8.28 9.58 -23.52
CA ASN A 159 -8.88 8.37 -24.07
C ASN A 159 -8.01 7.76 -25.18
N LYS A 160 -7.46 8.60 -26.08
CA LYS A 160 -6.55 8.16 -27.13
C LYS A 160 -5.28 7.51 -26.56
N VAL A 161 -4.63 8.18 -25.59
CA VAL A 161 -3.41 7.67 -24.95
C VAL A 161 -3.65 6.33 -24.24
N LEU A 162 -4.76 6.20 -23.51
CA LEU A 162 -5.10 4.95 -22.84
C LEU A 162 -5.39 3.83 -23.84
N HIS A 163 -6.11 4.13 -24.92
CA HIS A 163 -6.42 3.15 -25.96
C HIS A 163 -5.15 2.61 -26.65
N GLU A 164 -4.25 3.50 -27.08
CA GLU A 164 -2.97 3.13 -27.71
C GLU A 164 -2.07 2.29 -26.77
N ARG A 165 -2.12 2.57 -25.46
CA ARG A 165 -1.28 1.87 -24.47
C ARG A 165 -1.80 0.47 -24.12
N TYR A 166 -3.12 0.33 -23.98
CA TYR A 166 -3.74 -0.79 -23.28
C TYR A 166 -4.69 -1.62 -24.15
N SER A 167 -5.50 -1.00 -25.01
CA SER A 167 -6.46 -1.73 -25.84
C SER A 167 -5.78 -2.59 -26.91
N ASP A 168 -4.69 -2.09 -27.51
CA ASP A 168 -3.98 -2.82 -28.58
C ASP A 168 -3.22 -4.07 -28.07
N ASN A 169 -3.01 -4.16 -26.75
CA ASN A 169 -2.28 -5.24 -26.09
C ASN A 169 -3.21 -6.26 -25.36
N GLY A 170 -4.53 -6.12 -25.49
CA GLY A 170 -5.51 -7.01 -24.86
C GLY A 170 -5.68 -6.85 -23.34
N ASP A 171 -5.17 -5.76 -22.75
CA ASP A 171 -5.36 -5.40 -21.33
C ASP A 171 -6.37 -4.25 -21.25
N PRO A 172 -7.67 -4.48 -20.98
CA PRO A 172 -8.70 -3.45 -21.07
C PRO A 172 -8.69 -2.55 -19.82
N ARG A 173 -7.60 -1.80 -19.59
CA ARG A 173 -7.57 -0.79 -18.54
C ARG A 173 -8.30 0.46 -18.98
N TYR A 174 -9.17 0.93 -18.12
CA TYR A 174 -9.92 2.17 -18.30
C TYR A 174 -9.94 2.96 -16.99
N CYS A 175 -10.36 4.21 -17.10
CA CYS A 175 -10.67 5.04 -15.94
C CYS A 175 -11.98 5.77 -16.16
N THR A 176 -12.61 6.19 -15.07
CA THR A 176 -13.62 7.24 -15.10
C THR A 176 -12.97 8.55 -14.67
N ALA A 177 -13.29 9.68 -15.29
CA ALA A 177 -12.74 10.97 -14.90
C ALA A 177 -13.70 12.13 -15.14
N VAL A 178 -13.65 13.14 -14.28
CA VAL A 178 -14.08 14.51 -14.56
C VAL A 178 -12.83 15.34 -14.77
N PHE A 179 -12.85 16.20 -15.79
CA PHE A 179 -11.85 17.24 -15.99
C PHE A 179 -12.57 18.59 -16.12
N GLY A 180 -11.99 19.64 -15.55
CA GLY A 180 -12.54 20.97 -15.67
C GLY A 180 -11.50 22.08 -15.59
N THR A 181 -11.91 23.25 -16.06
CA THR A 181 -11.13 24.49 -16.02
C THR A 181 -11.84 25.53 -15.16
N LEU A 182 -11.04 26.34 -14.49
CA LEU A 182 -11.45 27.42 -13.60
C LEU A 182 -10.82 28.71 -14.12
N GLU A 183 -11.63 29.73 -14.36
CA GLU A 183 -11.17 31.06 -14.74
C GLU A 183 -11.70 32.08 -13.74
N PRO A 184 -10.90 32.43 -12.70
CA PRO A 184 -11.27 33.46 -11.74
C PRO A 184 -11.26 34.85 -12.36
N ASP A 185 -12.33 35.62 -12.13
CA ASP A 185 -12.39 37.03 -12.45
C ASP A 185 -11.98 37.87 -11.22
N PRO A 186 -10.84 38.58 -11.27
CA PRO A 186 -10.34 39.35 -10.13
C PRO A 186 -11.18 40.61 -9.84
N VAL A 187 -12.02 41.06 -10.78
CA VAL A 187 -12.85 42.24 -10.64
C VAL A 187 -14.18 41.90 -9.97
N THR A 188 -14.85 40.85 -10.44
CA THR A 188 -16.16 40.44 -9.91
C THR A 188 -16.04 39.49 -8.72
N GLY A 189 -14.91 38.78 -8.60
CA GLY A 189 -14.73 37.70 -7.64
C GLY A 189 -15.44 36.40 -8.04
N GLU A 190 -16.08 36.36 -9.20
CA GLU A 190 -16.73 35.16 -9.74
C GLU A 190 -15.69 34.22 -10.35
N VAL A 191 -16.01 32.93 -10.41
CA VAL A 191 -15.18 31.94 -11.10
C VAL A 191 -16.00 31.22 -12.14
N ALA A 192 -15.59 31.34 -13.40
CA ALA A 192 -16.17 30.58 -14.49
C ALA A 192 -15.64 29.14 -14.44
N VAL A 193 -16.56 28.17 -14.43
CA VAL A 193 -16.23 26.74 -14.38
C VAL A 193 -16.74 26.05 -15.64
N ARG A 194 -15.84 25.35 -16.33
CA ARG A 194 -16.20 24.47 -17.46
C ARG A 194 -15.73 23.06 -17.13
N LEU A 195 -16.59 22.06 -17.33
CA LEU A 195 -16.26 20.68 -16.99
C LEU A 195 -16.82 19.69 -18.02
N ALA A 196 -16.13 18.58 -18.18
CA ALA A 196 -16.58 17.42 -18.93
C ALA A 196 -16.40 16.15 -18.07
N SER A 197 -17.26 15.17 -18.29
CA SER A 197 -17.17 13.85 -17.64
C SER A 197 -16.93 12.77 -18.69
N GLY A 198 -15.96 11.91 -18.41
CA GLY A 198 -15.72 10.63 -19.08
C GLY A 198 -16.14 9.49 -18.17
N GLY A 199 -17.45 9.21 -18.11
CA GLY A 199 -18.02 8.09 -17.36
C GLY A 199 -17.98 8.20 -15.82
N HIS A 200 -17.50 9.32 -15.27
CA HIS A 200 -17.49 9.54 -13.83
C HIS A 200 -18.84 10.05 -13.34
N PRO A 201 -19.26 9.71 -12.10
CA PRO A 201 -20.50 10.24 -11.53
C PRO A 201 -20.56 11.78 -11.59
N PRO A 202 -21.77 12.37 -11.77
CA PRO A 202 -21.92 13.81 -11.86
C PRO A 202 -21.39 14.54 -10.62
N ALA A 203 -20.80 15.71 -10.83
CA ALA A 203 -20.41 16.60 -9.74
C ALA A 203 -21.65 17.13 -9.01
N LEU A 204 -21.58 17.21 -7.68
CA LEU A 204 -22.62 17.81 -6.85
C LEU A 204 -22.40 19.32 -6.75
N VAL A 205 -23.45 20.10 -7.03
CA VAL A 205 -23.46 21.55 -6.83
C VAL A 205 -24.37 21.84 -5.65
N LEU A 206 -23.79 22.21 -4.51
CA LEU A 206 -24.53 22.74 -3.37
C LEU A 206 -24.50 24.26 -3.47
N ARG A 207 -25.68 24.87 -3.56
CA ARG A 207 -25.83 26.32 -3.52
C ARG A 207 -26.09 26.74 -2.09
N ALA A 208 -25.58 27.89 -1.68
CA ALA A 208 -25.99 28.48 -0.41
C ALA A 208 -27.52 28.65 -0.43
N GLU A 209 -28.18 28.24 0.65
CA GLU A 209 -29.58 28.60 0.84
C GLU A 209 -29.62 30.12 1.06
N HIS A 210 -30.36 30.83 0.22
CA HIS A 210 -30.58 32.28 0.34
C HIS A 210 -31.44 32.60 1.56
#